data_AF-A0A417JLE5-F1
#
_entry.id   AF-A0A417JLE5-F1
#
_cell.length_a   1.000
_cell.length_b   1.000
_cell.length_c   1.000
_cell.angle_alpha   90.00
_cell.angle_beta   90.00
_cell.angle_gamma   90.00
#
_symmetry.space_group_name_H-M   'P 1'
#
loop_
_entity.id
_entity.type
_entity.pdbx_description
1 polymer ?
#
loop_
_entity_poly.entity_id
_entity_poly.type
_entity_poly.pdbx_seq_one_letter_code
_entity_poly.pdbx_strand_id
1 'polypeptide(L)'
;MQENHHEIIMKNIDTLLKEKNISISKLEKSLGISNGYISRLRNGKYNFSLDLLLKLAKKFKISIDYLLTDFDAITSDEYDLINFLEFIYQSSISNHLLWAKVSIEEINNNLPDSLEGPILTNLDSIPEHYAEMYPPKIVKALDPYVYNPDKTFFGKTFLGELSIGSGKKINSYLYTDEILTDDYYYTEITDNIFSFKLFLYKVQYITESPEHNISNVIEAYIETSKDSYYLCNSIEYGDYISSKLVELYKLAKSQNASIKLDLNLKKLIQKFNNSK
;
A
#
# COMPACT_ATOMS: atom_id res chain seq x y z
N MET A 1 -14.70 -25.96 -8.16
CA MET A 1 -15.91 -25.69 -7.34
C MET A 1 -16.30 -24.26 -7.66
N GLN A 2 -17.54 -24.03 -8.06
CA GLN A 2 -18.01 -22.66 -8.35
C GLN A 2 -18.27 -22.03 -6.98
N GLU A 3 -17.37 -21.15 -6.54
CA GLU A 3 -17.57 -20.37 -5.31
C GLU A 3 -18.94 -19.69 -5.38
N ASN A 4 -19.75 -19.91 -4.35
CA ASN A 4 -21.04 -19.26 -4.27
C ASN A 4 -20.81 -17.81 -3.82
N HIS A 5 -20.45 -16.91 -4.76
CA HIS A 5 -20.25 -15.49 -4.49
C HIS A 5 -21.39 -14.87 -3.67
N HIS A 6 -22.60 -15.41 -3.80
CA HIS A 6 -23.74 -14.98 -3.03
C HIS A 6 -23.57 -15.23 -1.51
N GLU A 7 -23.05 -16.39 -1.12
CA GLU A 7 -22.77 -16.73 0.29
C GLU A 7 -21.64 -15.85 0.84
N ILE A 8 -20.56 -15.66 0.06
CA ILE A 8 -19.43 -14.80 0.42
C ILE A 8 -19.90 -13.36 0.69
N ILE A 9 -20.64 -12.76 -0.26
CA ILE A 9 -21.16 -11.39 -0.11
C ILE A 9 -22.05 -11.28 1.13
N MET A 10 -22.95 -12.25 1.35
CA MET A 10 -23.86 -12.24 2.51
C MET A 10 -23.10 -12.31 3.83
N LYS A 11 -22.10 -13.18 3.92
CA LYS A 11 -21.24 -13.31 5.09
C LYS A 11 -20.48 -12.01 5.37
N ASN A 12 -19.91 -11.39 4.33
CA ASN A 12 -19.17 -10.14 4.45
C ASN A 12 -20.08 -8.99 4.92
N ILE A 13 -21.31 -8.92 4.40
CA ILE A 13 -22.32 -7.96 4.88
C ILE A 13 -22.64 -8.19 6.36
N ASP A 14 -22.81 -9.43 6.80
CA ASP A 14 -23.13 -9.74 8.20
C ASP A 14 -22.00 -9.33 9.15
N THR A 15 -20.74 -9.57 8.76
CA THR A 15 -19.56 -9.09 9.49
C THR A 15 -19.56 -7.57 9.62
N LEU A 16 -19.73 -6.85 8.51
CA LEU A 16 -19.75 -5.38 8.48
C LEU A 16 -20.90 -4.77 9.31
N LEU A 17 -22.08 -5.42 9.30
CA LEU A 17 -23.21 -5.01 10.12
C LEU A 17 -22.93 -5.18 11.61
N LYS A 18 -22.30 -6.30 12.00
CA LYS A 18 -21.90 -6.58 13.38
C LYS A 18 -20.86 -5.57 13.86
N GLU A 19 -19.80 -5.34 13.08
CA GLU A 19 -18.73 -4.39 13.40
C GLU A 19 -19.26 -2.96 13.59
N LYS A 20 -20.17 -2.52 12.73
CA LYS A 20 -20.75 -1.17 12.81
C LYS A 20 -21.96 -1.06 13.72
N ASN A 21 -22.39 -2.16 14.35
CA ASN A 21 -23.60 -2.26 15.17
C ASN A 21 -24.85 -1.69 14.45
N ILE A 22 -25.07 -2.13 13.21
CA ILE A 22 -26.20 -1.72 12.35
C ILE A 22 -27.13 -2.92 12.12
N SER A 23 -28.44 -2.73 12.26
CA SER A 23 -29.40 -3.76 11.89
C SER A 23 -29.62 -3.82 10.37
N ILE A 24 -29.98 -4.99 9.83
CA ILE A 24 -30.34 -5.16 8.41
C ILE A 24 -31.45 -4.17 8.00
N SER A 25 -32.48 -4.00 8.83
CA SER A 25 -33.57 -3.06 8.54
C SER A 25 -33.10 -1.60 8.44
N LYS A 26 -32.14 -1.19 9.28
CA LYS A 26 -31.54 0.14 9.23
C LYS A 26 -30.65 0.30 8.01
N LEU A 27 -29.92 -0.74 7.62
CA LEU A 27 -29.18 -0.78 6.37
C LEU A 27 -30.12 -0.58 5.18
N GLU A 28 -31.14 -1.41 5.04
CA GLU A 28 -32.12 -1.37 3.94
C GLU A 28 -32.75 0.02 3.79
N LYS A 29 -33.21 0.59 4.90
CA LYS A 29 -33.75 1.96 4.93
C LYS A 29 -32.72 2.98 4.45
N SER A 30 -31.46 2.85 4.85
CA SER A 30 -30.40 3.79 4.45
C SER A 30 -29.96 3.64 2.99
N LEU A 31 -30.19 2.48 2.37
CA LEU A 31 -29.94 2.23 0.95
C LEU A 31 -31.15 2.57 0.07
N GLY A 32 -32.30 2.91 0.67
CA GLY A 32 -33.55 3.18 -0.04
C GLY A 32 -34.16 1.94 -0.68
N ILE A 33 -33.92 0.74 -0.12
CA ILE A 33 -34.48 -0.52 -0.60
C ILE A 33 -35.58 -1.02 0.34
N SER A 34 -36.47 -1.89 -0.17
CA SER A 34 -37.62 -2.38 0.61
C SER A 34 -37.19 -3.26 1.78
N ASN A 35 -37.96 -3.21 2.87
CA ASN A 35 -37.70 -4.05 4.04
C ASN A 35 -37.68 -5.55 3.65
N GLY A 36 -36.72 -6.28 4.19
CA GLY A 36 -36.48 -7.69 3.92
C GLY A 36 -35.93 -7.99 2.53
N TYR A 37 -35.51 -6.99 1.75
CA TYR A 37 -34.86 -7.20 0.45
C TYR A 37 -33.53 -7.96 0.60
N ILE A 38 -32.68 -7.56 1.55
CA ILE A 38 -31.42 -8.25 1.84
C ILE A 38 -31.69 -9.65 2.39
N SER A 39 -32.74 -9.83 3.20
CA SER A 39 -33.17 -11.16 3.67
C SER A 39 -33.65 -12.07 2.53
N ARG A 40 -34.30 -11.51 1.50
CA ARG A 40 -34.72 -12.27 0.32
C ARG A 40 -33.54 -12.66 -0.57
N LEU A 41 -32.51 -11.81 -0.66
CA LEU A 41 -31.25 -12.17 -1.30
C LEU A 41 -30.66 -13.39 -0.60
N ARG A 42 -30.48 -13.34 0.73
CA ARG A 42 -29.92 -14.44 1.55
C ARG A 42 -30.42 -15.84 1.21
N ASN A 43 -31.71 -15.98 0.87
CA ASN A 43 -32.32 -17.26 0.52
C ASN A 43 -31.98 -17.76 -0.91
N GLY A 44 -31.02 -17.13 -1.61
CA GLY A 44 -30.53 -17.51 -2.93
C GLY A 44 -31.54 -17.30 -4.07
N LYS A 45 -32.69 -16.69 -3.78
CA LYS A 45 -33.77 -16.51 -4.77
C LYS A 45 -33.48 -15.38 -5.77
N TYR A 46 -32.57 -14.48 -5.42
CA TYR A 46 -32.22 -13.30 -6.21
C TYR A 46 -30.71 -13.06 -6.17
N ASN A 47 -30.15 -12.54 -7.26
CA ASN A 47 -28.74 -12.17 -7.34
C ASN A 47 -28.52 -10.73 -6.89
N PHE A 48 -27.33 -10.44 -6.37
CA PHE A 48 -26.90 -9.07 -6.12
C PHE A 48 -26.75 -8.30 -7.44
N SER A 49 -27.42 -7.16 -7.56
CA SER A 49 -27.19 -6.25 -8.68
C SER A 49 -25.93 -5.41 -8.45
N LEU A 50 -25.28 -4.98 -9.54
CA LEU A 50 -24.14 -4.06 -9.45
C LEU A 50 -24.49 -2.76 -8.72
N ASP A 51 -25.69 -2.20 -8.96
CA ASP A 51 -26.18 -1.01 -8.26
C ASP A 51 -26.25 -1.23 -6.73
N LEU A 52 -26.71 -2.40 -6.29
CA LEU A 52 -26.74 -2.73 -4.87
C LEU A 52 -25.33 -2.89 -4.30
N LEU A 53 -24.43 -3.57 -5.01
CA LEU A 53 -23.03 -3.72 -4.57
C LEU A 53 -22.35 -2.36 -4.43
N LEU A 54 -22.54 -1.45 -5.39
CA LEU A 54 -22.03 -0.08 -5.32
C LEU A 54 -22.60 0.69 -4.12
N LYS A 55 -23.90 0.56 -3.85
CA LYS A 55 -24.56 1.17 -2.69
C LYS A 55 -24.01 0.63 -1.37
N LEU A 56 -23.80 -0.68 -1.26
CA LEU A 56 -23.22 -1.33 -0.09
C LEU A 56 -21.77 -0.89 0.11
N ALA A 57 -20.94 -0.97 -0.93
CA ALA A 57 -19.56 -0.52 -0.93
C ALA A 57 -19.43 0.92 -0.43
N LYS A 58 -20.22 1.84 -1.00
CA LYS A 58 -20.29 3.25 -0.57
C LYS A 58 -20.76 3.40 0.88
N LYS A 59 -21.76 2.63 1.30
CA LYS A 59 -22.33 2.69 2.66
C LYS A 59 -21.31 2.26 3.71
N PHE A 60 -20.56 1.22 3.42
CA PHE A 60 -19.57 0.66 4.34
C PHE A 60 -18.19 1.31 4.21
N LYS A 61 -17.98 2.13 3.17
CA LYS A 61 -16.69 2.73 2.79
C LYS A 61 -15.65 1.64 2.51
N ILE A 62 -16.01 0.74 1.62
CA ILE A 62 -15.17 -0.37 1.14
C ILE A 62 -15.31 -0.48 -0.39
N SER A 63 -14.47 -1.29 -1.02
CA SER A 63 -14.52 -1.65 -2.43
C SER A 63 -15.56 -2.75 -2.69
N ILE A 64 -15.95 -2.92 -3.96
CA ILE A 64 -16.77 -4.08 -4.35
C ILE A 64 -15.96 -5.36 -4.20
N ASP A 65 -14.67 -5.32 -4.51
CA ASP A 65 -13.78 -6.47 -4.35
C ASP A 65 -13.80 -6.98 -2.91
N TYR A 66 -13.87 -6.08 -1.91
CA TYR A 66 -13.94 -6.47 -0.50
C TYR A 66 -15.20 -7.30 -0.21
N LEU A 67 -16.33 -6.93 -0.82
CA LEU A 67 -17.57 -7.70 -0.69
C LEU A 67 -17.46 -9.09 -1.32
N LEU A 68 -16.59 -9.26 -2.32
CA LEU A 68 -16.39 -10.49 -3.07
C LEU A 68 -15.26 -11.38 -2.51
N THR A 69 -14.41 -10.86 -1.63
CA THR A 69 -13.30 -11.62 -1.03
C THR A 69 -13.82 -12.73 -0.10
N ASP A 70 -13.38 -13.96 -0.33
CA ASP A 70 -13.58 -15.05 0.63
C ASP A 70 -12.58 -14.96 1.78
N PHE A 71 -13.01 -14.37 2.90
CA PHE A 71 -12.19 -14.25 4.09
C PHE A 71 -12.00 -15.56 4.87
N ASP A 72 -12.70 -16.66 4.55
CA ASP A 72 -12.39 -17.98 5.14
C ASP A 72 -11.16 -18.64 4.51
N ALA A 73 -10.79 -18.22 3.30
CA ALA A 73 -9.70 -18.79 2.53
C ALA A 73 -8.33 -18.12 2.79
N ILE A 74 -8.28 -17.11 3.66
CA ILE A 74 -7.06 -16.33 3.94
C ILE A 74 -6.69 -16.37 5.43
N THR A 75 -5.45 -16.01 5.73
CA THR A 75 -4.94 -15.94 7.10
C THR A 75 -5.45 -14.70 7.86
N SER A 76 -5.32 -14.70 9.19
CA SER A 76 -5.63 -13.52 10.01
C SER A 76 -4.75 -12.32 9.63
N ASP A 77 -3.48 -12.56 9.31
CA ASP A 77 -2.56 -11.49 8.93
C ASP A 77 -2.96 -10.86 7.58
N GLU A 78 -3.38 -11.68 6.62
CA GLU A 78 -3.93 -11.19 5.35
C GLU A 78 -5.24 -10.43 5.54
N TYR A 79 -6.11 -10.88 6.44
CA TYR A 79 -7.33 -10.16 6.79
C TYR A 79 -7.04 -8.77 7.33
N ASP A 80 -6.10 -8.66 8.28
CA ASP A 80 -5.70 -7.38 8.87
C ASP A 80 -5.05 -6.46 7.82
N LEU A 81 -4.21 -7.03 6.95
CA LEU A 81 -3.58 -6.30 5.85
C LEU A 81 -4.60 -5.80 4.82
N ILE A 82 -5.60 -6.61 4.45
CA ILE A 82 -6.69 -6.20 3.56
C ILE A 82 -7.45 -5.03 4.16
N ASN A 83 -7.81 -5.10 5.44
CA ASN A 83 -8.51 -4.01 6.12
C ASN A 83 -7.68 -2.73 6.17
N PHE A 84 -6.38 -2.86 6.44
CA PHE A 84 -5.45 -1.74 6.42
C PHE A 84 -5.38 -1.09 5.04
N LEU A 85 -5.10 -1.85 3.98
CA LEU A 85 -5.01 -1.33 2.61
C LEU A 85 -6.33 -0.74 2.12
N GLU A 86 -7.47 -1.34 2.51
CA GLU A 86 -8.78 -0.81 2.19
C GLU A 86 -9.02 0.55 2.86
N PHE A 87 -8.66 0.69 4.13
CA PHE A 87 -8.71 1.99 4.82
C PHE A 87 -7.84 3.05 4.13
N ILE A 88 -6.60 2.70 3.75
CA ILE A 88 -5.69 3.62 3.05
C ILE A 88 -6.27 4.03 1.70
N TYR A 89 -6.80 3.07 0.92
CA TYR A 89 -7.38 3.34 -0.38
C TYR A 89 -8.59 4.27 -0.27
N GLN A 90 -9.51 3.97 0.63
CA GLN A 90 -10.73 4.77 0.85
C GLN A 90 -10.39 6.18 1.36
N SER A 91 -9.37 6.31 2.21
CA SER A 91 -8.88 7.61 2.69
C SER A 91 -8.20 8.41 1.59
N SER A 92 -7.48 7.73 0.69
CA SER A 92 -6.80 8.33 -0.46
C SER A 92 -7.79 8.85 -1.50
N ILE A 93 -8.81 8.06 -1.89
CA ILE A 93 -9.82 8.48 -2.88
C ILE A 93 -10.67 9.65 -2.36
N SER A 94 -10.90 9.72 -1.05
CA SER A 94 -11.66 10.79 -0.41
C SER A 94 -10.82 12.04 -0.11
N ASN A 95 -9.54 12.04 -0.46
CA ASN A 95 -8.56 13.10 -0.18
C ASN A 95 -8.40 13.41 1.32
N HIS A 96 -8.70 12.45 2.20
CA HIS A 96 -8.35 12.55 3.63
C HIS A 96 -6.88 12.19 3.88
N LEU A 97 -6.29 11.41 2.97
CA LEU A 97 -4.90 11.02 3.00
C LEU A 97 -4.23 11.56 1.73
N LEU A 98 -3.10 12.24 1.92
CA LEU A 98 -2.34 12.90 0.85
C LEU A 98 -1.00 12.21 0.64
N TRP A 99 -0.70 11.95 -0.62
CA TRP A 99 0.56 11.33 -1.01
C TRP A 99 1.57 12.39 -1.42
N ALA A 100 2.73 12.39 -0.77
CA ALA A 100 3.93 13.06 -1.24
C ALA A 100 4.65 12.19 -2.27
N LYS A 101 5.42 12.84 -3.15
CA LYS A 101 6.26 12.20 -4.17
C LYS A 101 7.72 12.47 -3.86
N VAL A 102 8.56 11.48 -4.07
CA VAL A 102 10.01 11.64 -4.24
C VAL A 102 10.39 11.12 -5.62
N SER A 103 11.01 11.97 -6.43
CA SER A 103 11.33 11.60 -7.80
C SER A 103 12.58 10.73 -7.88
N ILE A 104 12.63 9.84 -8.89
CA ILE A 104 13.82 9.02 -9.12
C ILE A 104 15.06 9.87 -9.44
N GLU A 105 14.87 11.04 -10.05
CA GLU A 105 15.94 12.01 -10.31
C GLU A 105 16.48 12.61 -9.01
N GLU A 106 15.61 13.00 -8.07
CA GLU A 106 16.03 13.47 -6.75
C GLU A 106 16.80 12.39 -5.99
N ILE A 107 16.39 11.12 -6.09
CA ILE A 107 17.10 10.01 -5.44
C ILE A 107 18.51 9.86 -6.01
N ASN A 108 18.65 9.92 -7.34
CA ASN A 108 19.93 9.76 -8.00
C ASN A 108 20.89 10.94 -7.74
N ASN A 109 20.37 12.11 -7.37
CA ASN A 109 21.15 13.34 -7.20
C ASN A 109 21.41 13.73 -5.74
N ASN A 110 20.66 13.20 -4.77
CA ASN A 110 20.73 13.62 -3.37
C ASN A 110 21.50 12.63 -2.48
N LEU A 111 22.05 13.16 -1.38
CA LEU A 111 22.58 12.33 -0.29
C LEU A 111 21.41 11.63 0.43
N PRO A 112 21.58 10.35 0.85
CA PRO A 112 20.53 9.58 1.51
C PRO A 112 19.88 10.31 2.69
N ASP A 113 20.65 11.03 3.51
CA ASP A 113 20.16 11.72 4.70
C ASP A 113 19.06 12.78 4.47
N SER A 114 18.86 13.22 3.22
CA SER A 114 17.81 14.15 2.84
C SER A 114 16.53 13.49 2.31
N LEU A 115 16.57 12.18 2.05
CA LEU A 115 15.46 11.43 1.46
C LEU A 115 14.59 10.81 2.55
N GLU A 116 13.29 10.77 2.29
CA GLU A 116 12.29 10.25 3.20
C GLU A 116 12.11 8.74 3.04
N GLY A 117 11.94 8.05 4.17
CA GLY A 117 11.67 6.62 4.20
C GLY A 117 12.90 5.74 4.16
N PRO A 118 12.69 4.43 3.96
CA PRO A 118 13.79 3.51 3.86
C PRO A 118 14.38 3.56 2.45
N ILE A 119 15.60 4.05 2.35
CA ILE A 119 16.17 4.52 1.09
C ILE A 119 16.89 3.38 0.36
N LEU A 120 16.46 3.17 -0.88
CA LEU A 120 17.23 2.53 -1.93
C LEU A 120 18.34 3.48 -2.38
N THR A 121 19.60 3.25 -2.00
CA THR A 121 20.72 3.92 -2.68
C THR A 121 21.71 2.91 -3.21
N ASN A 122 22.08 3.09 -4.48
CA ASN A 122 23.25 2.47 -5.07
C ASN A 122 24.47 3.32 -4.68
N LEU A 123 25.20 2.91 -3.65
CA LEU A 123 26.44 3.58 -3.24
C LEU A 123 27.61 3.06 -4.08
N ASP A 124 27.83 3.61 -5.27
CA ASP A 124 28.96 3.23 -6.13
C ASP A 124 30.32 3.31 -5.41
N SER A 125 30.43 4.14 -4.36
CA SER A 125 31.55 4.15 -3.42
C SER A 125 31.13 4.63 -2.03
N ILE A 126 31.56 3.94 -0.97
CA ILE A 126 31.39 4.39 0.43
C ILE A 126 32.48 5.45 0.73
N PRO A 127 32.12 6.69 1.13
CA PRO A 127 33.10 7.70 1.53
C PRO A 127 33.96 7.24 2.72
N GLU A 128 35.23 7.66 2.78
CA GLU A 128 36.18 7.28 3.84
C GLU A 128 35.70 7.61 5.27
N HIS A 129 34.74 8.53 5.39
CA HIS A 129 34.14 9.03 6.63
C HIS A 129 32.61 8.74 6.70
N TYR A 130 32.16 7.61 6.13
CA TYR A 130 30.75 7.22 6.11
C TYR A 130 30.09 7.12 7.51
N ALA A 131 30.85 6.76 8.54
CA ALA A 131 30.32 6.67 9.92
C ALA A 131 29.85 8.04 10.48
N GLU A 132 30.36 9.14 9.93
CA GLU A 132 30.02 10.50 10.33
C GLU A 132 28.89 11.10 9.47
N MET A 133 28.60 10.49 8.32
CA MET A 133 27.65 10.99 7.31
C MET A 133 26.32 10.25 7.27
N TYR A 134 26.14 9.17 8.05
CA TYR A 134 24.92 8.36 8.00
C TYR A 134 24.34 8.09 9.39
N PRO A 135 23.01 7.91 9.52
CA PRO A 135 22.37 7.45 10.73
C PRO A 135 23.00 6.14 11.27
N PRO A 136 23.07 5.94 12.61
CA PRO A 136 23.72 4.78 13.21
C PRO A 136 23.22 3.42 12.70
N LYS A 137 21.92 3.32 12.34
CA LYS A 137 21.32 2.12 11.77
C LYS A 137 21.91 1.75 10.40
N ILE A 138 22.20 2.76 9.58
CA ILE A 138 22.81 2.59 8.25
C ILE A 138 24.29 2.26 8.40
N VAL A 139 25.02 2.97 9.28
CA VAL A 139 26.44 2.71 9.55
C VAL A 139 26.67 1.26 9.99
N LYS A 140 25.85 0.74 10.92
CA LYS A 140 25.93 -0.66 11.37
C LYS A 140 25.70 -1.67 10.24
N ALA A 141 24.78 -1.37 9.31
CA ALA A 141 24.49 -2.25 8.18
C ALA A 141 25.57 -2.18 7.08
N LEU A 142 26.25 -1.04 6.94
CA LEU A 142 27.37 -0.82 6.01
C LEU A 142 28.70 -1.37 6.54
N ASP A 143 28.86 -1.48 7.86
CA ASP A 143 30.10 -1.86 8.54
C ASP A 143 30.81 -3.12 7.95
N PRO A 144 30.08 -4.20 7.56
CA PRO A 144 30.71 -5.37 6.94
C PRO A 144 31.30 -5.15 5.54
N TYR A 145 30.90 -4.08 4.83
CA TYR A 145 31.24 -3.82 3.43
C TYR A 145 32.32 -2.75 3.24
N VAL A 146 32.53 -1.94 4.27
CA VAL A 146 33.45 -0.79 4.29
C VAL A 146 34.89 -1.17 3.98
N TYR A 147 35.29 -2.39 4.34
CA TYR A 147 36.65 -2.89 4.18
C TYR A 147 36.80 -3.87 3.00
N ASN A 148 35.82 -3.96 2.10
CA ASN A 148 35.90 -4.83 0.93
C ASN A 148 36.60 -4.09 -0.25
N PRO A 149 37.81 -4.51 -0.66
CA PRO A 149 38.61 -3.82 -1.67
C PRO A 149 38.09 -3.96 -3.11
N ASP A 150 37.21 -4.92 -3.40
CA ASP A 150 36.68 -5.21 -4.75
C ASP A 150 35.44 -4.37 -5.07
N LYS A 151 35.62 -3.04 -5.06
CA LYS A 151 34.60 -1.99 -5.17
C LYS A 151 33.63 -2.17 -6.35
N THR A 152 32.55 -2.91 -6.11
CA THR A 152 31.23 -2.71 -6.72
C THR A 152 30.20 -3.01 -5.64
N PHE A 153 29.62 -1.96 -5.06
CA PHE A 153 28.42 -2.13 -4.27
C PHE A 153 27.26 -2.25 -5.26
N PHE A 154 26.85 -3.48 -5.58
CA PHE A 154 25.58 -3.68 -6.25
C PHE A 154 24.50 -3.25 -5.27
N GLY A 155 23.76 -2.18 -5.62
CA GLY A 155 22.85 -1.45 -4.76
C GLY A 155 22.06 -2.33 -3.81
N LYS A 156 22.55 -2.47 -2.57
CA LYS A 156 21.75 -3.11 -1.53
C LYS A 156 20.72 -2.09 -1.09
N THR A 157 19.48 -2.33 -1.51
CA THR A 157 18.30 -1.67 -0.97
C THR A 157 18.30 -1.74 0.55
N PHE A 158 18.46 -0.59 1.20
CA PHE A 158 18.45 -0.54 2.65
C PHE A 158 17.02 -0.38 3.15
N LEU A 159 16.43 -1.52 3.41
CA LEU A 159 15.14 -1.67 4.03
C LEU A 159 15.29 -2.66 5.18
N GLY A 160 15.23 -2.16 6.42
CA GLY A 160 15.24 -2.93 7.67
C GLY A 160 15.68 -4.38 7.54
N GLU A 161 16.98 -4.63 7.44
CA GLU A 161 17.64 -5.94 7.39
C GLU A 161 17.26 -6.92 6.25
N LEU A 162 16.24 -6.67 5.43
CA LEU A 162 15.84 -7.56 4.31
C LEU A 162 15.21 -6.76 3.15
N SER A 163 16.00 -6.51 2.10
CA SER A 163 15.47 -6.33 0.74
C SER A 163 14.71 -7.60 0.34
N ILE A 164 13.62 -7.46 -0.39
CA ILE A 164 12.72 -8.58 -0.71
C ILE A 164 12.89 -9.06 -2.14
N GLY A 165 13.43 -8.23 -3.02
CA GLY A 165 14.06 -8.71 -4.23
C GLY A 165 15.40 -9.42 -3.96
N SER A 166 16.22 -8.98 -3.00
CA SER A 166 17.49 -9.67 -2.71
C SER A 166 17.33 -10.81 -1.70
N GLY A 167 17.62 -12.05 -2.10
CA GLY A 167 17.61 -13.23 -1.21
C GLY A 167 16.29 -14.00 -1.19
N LYS A 168 15.31 -13.63 -2.03
CA LYS A 168 13.99 -14.24 -2.02
C LYS A 168 13.80 -15.27 -3.11
N LYS A 169 13.13 -16.37 -2.78
CA LYS A 169 12.83 -17.44 -3.72
C LYS A 169 11.36 -17.39 -4.15
N ILE A 170 11.10 -16.98 -5.39
CA ILE A 170 9.74 -16.92 -5.96
C ILE A 170 9.69 -17.83 -7.19
N ASN A 171 8.71 -18.74 -7.23
CA ASN A 171 8.51 -19.68 -8.34
C ASN A 171 9.79 -20.44 -8.75
N SER A 172 10.60 -20.83 -7.76
CA SER A 172 11.90 -21.52 -7.89
C SER A 172 13.11 -20.66 -8.27
N TYR A 173 12.94 -19.39 -8.57
CA TYR A 173 14.04 -18.46 -8.89
C TYR A 173 14.46 -17.69 -7.63
N LEU A 174 15.76 -17.63 -7.39
CA LEU A 174 16.35 -16.76 -6.38
C LEU A 174 16.54 -15.38 -6.99
N TYR A 175 15.84 -14.39 -6.46
CA TYR A 175 16.06 -13.00 -6.78
C TYR A 175 17.19 -12.51 -5.88
N THR A 176 18.15 -11.81 -6.46
CA THR A 176 19.41 -11.44 -5.81
C THR A 176 19.57 -9.93 -5.74
N ASP A 177 18.76 -9.18 -6.48
CA ASP A 177 18.86 -7.73 -6.57
C ASP A 177 17.49 -7.11 -6.91
N GLU A 178 17.35 -5.81 -6.69
CA GLU A 178 16.16 -5.05 -7.06
C GLU A 178 16.49 -3.62 -7.46
N ILE A 179 15.71 -3.11 -8.40
CA ILE A 179 15.92 -1.80 -8.99
C ILE A 179 14.66 -0.96 -8.83
N LEU A 180 14.77 0.24 -8.27
CA LEU A 180 13.69 1.22 -8.30
C LEU A 180 13.48 1.70 -9.74
N THR A 181 12.26 1.58 -10.26
CA THR A 181 11.95 1.81 -11.68
C THR A 181 11.14 3.07 -11.96
N ASP A 182 10.71 3.79 -10.92
CA ASP A 182 9.82 4.94 -11.01
C ASP A 182 9.93 5.77 -9.73
N ASP A 183 9.25 6.91 -9.68
CA ASP A 183 9.11 7.70 -8.46
C ASP A 183 8.46 6.86 -7.35
N TYR A 184 8.80 7.14 -6.09
CA TYR A 184 8.09 6.56 -4.95
C TYR A 184 7.19 7.59 -4.29
N TYR A 185 6.20 7.08 -3.57
CA TYR A 185 5.19 7.89 -2.93
C TYR A 185 5.07 7.51 -1.47
N TYR A 186 4.78 8.49 -0.62
CA TYR A 186 4.55 8.22 0.78
C TYR A 186 3.45 9.10 1.36
N THR A 187 2.88 8.65 2.46
CA THR A 187 1.88 9.39 3.21
C THR A 187 2.16 9.23 4.69
N GLU A 188 1.92 10.29 5.45
CA GLU A 188 1.93 10.23 6.91
C GLU A 188 0.53 9.91 7.43
N ILE A 189 0.46 8.98 8.38
CA ILE A 189 -0.76 8.55 9.05
C ILE A 189 -0.55 8.78 10.54
N THR A 190 -1.32 9.71 11.08
CA THR A 190 -1.25 10.08 12.50
C THR A 190 -2.64 10.01 13.12
N ASP A 191 -2.72 9.33 14.26
CA ASP A 191 -3.84 9.37 15.18
C ASP A 191 -3.30 9.65 16.61
N ASN A 192 -4.17 9.75 17.59
CA ASN A 192 -3.82 10.02 19.00
C ASN A 192 -2.86 8.96 19.60
N ILE A 193 -2.74 7.79 18.98
CA ILE A 193 -2.05 6.61 19.51
C ILE A 193 -0.78 6.27 18.71
N PHE A 194 -0.77 6.53 17.40
CA PHE A 194 0.32 6.13 16.51
C PHE A 194 0.58 7.21 15.46
N SER A 195 1.85 7.36 15.08
CA SER A 195 2.26 8.11 13.90
C SER A 195 3.27 7.27 13.11
N PHE A 196 2.99 7.05 11.84
CA PHE A 196 3.89 6.35 10.93
C PHE A 196 3.72 6.85 9.51
N LYS A 197 4.73 6.62 8.68
CA LYS A 197 4.69 6.87 7.24
C LYS A 197 4.52 5.55 6.50
N LEU A 198 3.63 5.53 5.52
CA LEU A 198 3.48 4.43 4.56
C LEU A 198 4.13 4.83 3.24
N PHE A 199 5.03 3.99 2.75
CA PHE A 199 5.75 4.17 1.48
C PHE A 199 5.27 3.16 0.46
N LEU A 200 5.22 3.56 -0.80
CA LEU A 200 4.96 2.72 -1.96
C LEU A 200 6.08 2.89 -2.99
N TYR A 201 6.82 1.82 -3.22
CA TYR A 201 7.89 1.74 -4.22
C TYR A 201 7.44 0.92 -5.41
N LYS A 202 7.95 1.26 -6.59
CA LYS A 202 7.78 0.44 -7.79
C LYS A 202 9.13 -0.08 -8.25
N VAL A 203 9.33 -1.37 -8.08
CA VAL A 203 10.62 -2.03 -8.27
C VAL A 203 10.57 -3.10 -9.36
N GLN A 204 11.75 -3.46 -9.85
CA GLN A 204 11.99 -4.65 -10.65
C GLN A 204 12.89 -5.58 -9.85
N TYR A 205 12.45 -6.81 -9.63
CA TYR A 205 13.27 -7.86 -9.03
C TYR A 205 14.14 -8.52 -10.09
N ILE A 206 15.42 -8.70 -9.76
CA ILE A 206 16.45 -9.23 -10.64
C ILE A 206 16.91 -10.59 -10.13
N THR A 207 17.06 -11.54 -11.05
CA THR A 207 17.58 -12.88 -10.80
C THR A 207 18.72 -13.20 -11.77
N GLU A 208 19.47 -14.27 -11.52
CA GLU A 208 20.58 -14.72 -12.38
C GLU A 208 20.12 -15.12 -13.79
N SER A 209 18.84 -15.42 -13.98
CA SER A 209 18.20 -15.74 -15.25
C SER A 209 17.33 -14.56 -15.71
N PRO A 210 17.87 -13.58 -16.48
CA PRO A 210 17.21 -12.29 -16.71
C PRO A 210 15.81 -12.38 -17.34
N GLU A 211 15.50 -13.45 -18.07
CA GLU A 211 14.18 -13.77 -18.61
C GLU A 211 13.10 -14.01 -17.54
N HIS A 212 13.53 -14.25 -16.30
CA HIS A 212 12.67 -14.44 -15.12
C HIS A 212 12.64 -13.21 -14.20
N ASN A 213 13.24 -12.09 -14.59
CA ASN A 213 13.10 -10.83 -13.86
C ASN A 213 11.62 -10.44 -13.74
N ILE A 214 11.19 -9.99 -12.56
CA ILE A 214 9.82 -9.55 -12.32
C ILE A 214 9.79 -8.04 -12.33
N SER A 215 9.08 -7.47 -13.30
CA SER A 215 8.93 -6.01 -13.44
C SER A 215 7.62 -5.52 -12.81
N ASN A 216 7.58 -4.22 -12.48
CA ASN A 216 6.39 -3.54 -11.97
C ASN A 216 5.86 -4.10 -10.63
N VAL A 217 6.75 -4.59 -9.77
CA VAL A 217 6.37 -5.00 -8.42
C VAL A 217 6.13 -3.73 -7.59
N ILE A 218 4.99 -3.66 -6.91
CA ILE A 218 4.74 -2.62 -5.92
C ILE A 218 5.07 -3.18 -4.55
N GLU A 219 5.92 -2.48 -3.82
CA GLU A 219 6.25 -2.80 -2.42
C GLU A 219 5.74 -1.71 -1.49
N ALA A 220 5.28 -2.13 -0.33
CA ALA A 220 4.81 -1.24 0.73
C ALA A 220 5.66 -1.39 2.00
N TYR A 221 5.96 -0.26 2.62
CA TYR A 221 6.74 -0.20 3.86
C TYR A 221 6.13 0.77 4.85
N ILE A 222 6.30 0.49 6.13
CA ILE A 222 5.89 1.36 7.23
C ILE A 222 7.13 1.86 7.95
N GLU A 223 7.26 3.17 8.12
CA GLU A 223 8.28 3.77 8.97
C GLU A 223 7.65 4.44 10.18
N THR A 224 8.18 4.10 11.35
CA THR A 224 7.85 4.73 12.63
C THR A 224 8.99 5.61 13.11
N SER A 225 8.84 6.27 14.26
CA SER A 225 9.94 7.02 14.87
C SER A 225 11.14 6.18 15.32
N LYS A 226 10.98 4.84 15.40
CA LYS A 226 12.01 3.91 15.88
C LYS A 226 12.57 3.06 14.76
N ASP A 227 11.67 2.44 14.01
CA ASP A 227 12.00 1.37 13.07
C ASP A 227 11.21 1.49 11.77
N SER A 228 11.75 0.84 10.73
CA SER A 228 11.12 0.69 9.41
C SER A 228 10.81 -0.80 9.19
N TYR A 229 9.63 -1.10 8.67
CA TYR A 229 9.10 -2.45 8.50
C TYR A 229 8.65 -2.66 7.07
N TYR A 230 8.98 -3.82 6.51
CA TYR A 230 8.28 -4.31 5.32
C TYR A 230 6.84 -4.66 5.66
N LEU A 231 5.91 -4.25 4.79
CA LEU A 231 4.51 -4.56 4.91
C LEU A 231 4.10 -5.70 3.97
N CYS A 232 4.18 -5.47 2.66
CA CYS A 232 3.73 -6.42 1.62
C CYS A 232 4.18 -6.01 0.21
N ASN A 233 3.95 -6.89 -0.77
CA ASN A 233 4.20 -6.62 -2.18
C ASN A 233 3.05 -7.11 -3.07
N SER A 234 3.10 -6.74 -4.35
CA SER A 234 2.03 -7.01 -5.30
C SER A 234 2.12 -8.34 -6.04
N ILE A 235 2.96 -9.28 -5.60
CA ILE A 235 3.20 -10.55 -6.34
C ILE A 235 3.10 -11.81 -5.47
N GLU A 236 3.27 -11.71 -4.16
CA GLU A 236 3.25 -12.87 -3.25
C GLU A 236 1.99 -12.99 -2.39
N TYR A 237 1.10 -12.01 -2.50
CA TYR A 237 -0.18 -12.00 -1.80
C TYR A 237 -1.32 -12.30 -2.77
N GLY A 238 -2.45 -12.74 -2.23
CA GLY A 238 -3.66 -12.98 -3.01
C GLY A 238 -4.13 -11.77 -3.83
N ASP A 239 -5.01 -12.04 -4.80
CA ASP A 239 -5.46 -11.07 -5.82
C ASP A 239 -5.91 -9.72 -5.25
N TYR A 240 -6.55 -9.73 -4.08
CA TYR A 240 -6.98 -8.51 -3.42
C TYR A 240 -5.82 -7.58 -3.07
N ILE A 241 -4.85 -8.06 -2.29
CA ILE A 241 -3.72 -7.24 -1.82
C ILE A 241 -2.89 -6.80 -3.02
N SER A 242 -2.62 -7.73 -3.93
CA SER A 242 -1.83 -7.49 -5.12
C SER A 242 -2.44 -6.40 -6.02
N SER A 243 -3.74 -6.48 -6.31
CA SER A 243 -4.44 -5.44 -7.07
C SER A 243 -4.53 -4.12 -6.30
N LYS A 244 -4.81 -4.15 -4.99
CA LYS A 244 -4.97 -2.94 -4.18
C LYS A 244 -3.69 -2.11 -4.08
N LEU A 245 -2.53 -2.76 -3.97
CA LEU A 245 -1.23 -2.07 -3.99
C LEU A 245 -0.99 -1.36 -5.32
N VAL A 246 -1.29 -2.02 -6.45
CA VAL A 246 -1.16 -1.42 -7.78
C VAL A 246 -2.11 -0.23 -7.95
N GLU A 247 -3.34 -0.34 -7.46
CA GLU A 247 -4.31 0.76 -7.47
C GLU A 247 -3.88 1.94 -6.60
N LEU A 248 -3.38 1.67 -5.39
CA LEU A 248 -2.86 2.67 -4.47
C LEU A 248 -1.68 3.44 -5.07
N TYR A 249 -0.72 2.73 -5.65
CA TYR A 249 0.43 3.38 -6.32
C TYR A 249 -0.02 4.28 -7.47
N LYS A 250 -0.93 3.79 -8.34
CA LYS A 250 -1.50 4.59 -9.44
C LYS A 250 -2.24 5.82 -8.92
N LEU A 251 -3.00 5.68 -7.83
CA LEU A 251 -3.73 6.77 -7.20
C LEU A 251 -2.75 7.83 -6.67
N ALA A 252 -1.75 7.43 -5.89
CA ALA A 252 -0.71 8.30 -5.36
C ALA A 252 0.01 9.08 -6.47
N LYS A 253 0.40 8.38 -7.54
CA LYS A 253 0.99 8.97 -8.76
C LYS A 253 0.05 9.98 -9.42
N SER A 254 -1.22 9.64 -9.60
CA SER A 254 -2.20 10.54 -10.24
C SER A 254 -2.45 11.82 -9.43
N GLN A 255 -2.41 11.73 -8.09
CA GLN A 255 -2.56 12.88 -7.20
C GLN A 255 -1.38 13.86 -7.33
N ASN A 256 -0.19 13.36 -7.62
CA ASN A 256 1.03 14.14 -7.82
C ASN A 256 1.27 14.56 -9.28
N ALA A 257 0.67 13.87 -10.26
CA ALA A 257 0.75 14.23 -11.68
C ALA A 257 -0.16 15.41 -12.05
N SER A 258 -1.15 15.74 -11.22
CA SER A 258 -2.05 16.86 -11.48
C SER A 258 -1.53 18.14 -10.83
N ILE A 259 -1.57 19.26 -11.59
CA ILE A 259 -1.35 20.65 -11.13
C ILE A 259 -2.48 21.02 -10.16
N LYS A 260 -2.58 20.29 -9.04
CA LYS A 260 -3.52 20.58 -7.98
C LYS A 260 -2.84 21.58 -7.06
N LEU A 261 -3.57 22.66 -6.79
CA LEU A 261 -3.21 23.62 -5.76
C LEU A 261 -2.87 22.84 -4.49
N ASP A 262 -1.70 23.16 -3.93
CA ASP A 262 -1.30 22.77 -2.58
C ASP A 262 -2.50 22.82 -1.62
N LEU A 263 -2.62 21.85 -0.70
CA LEU A 263 -3.83 21.71 0.11
C LEU A 263 -4.02 22.90 1.06
N ASN A 264 -2.93 23.52 1.55
CA ASN A 264 -3.02 24.72 2.37
C ASN A 264 -3.53 25.89 1.52
N LEU A 265 -3.01 26.02 0.29
CA LEU A 265 -3.48 26.98 -0.70
C LEU A 265 -4.96 26.74 -1.07
N LYS A 266 -5.38 25.48 -1.24
CA LYS A 266 -6.77 25.11 -1.52
C LYS A 266 -7.71 25.44 -0.36
N LYS A 267 -7.34 25.12 0.88
CA LYS A 267 -8.10 25.46 2.10
C LYS A 267 -8.19 26.98 2.29
N LEU A 268 -7.11 27.70 2.01
CA LEU A 268 -7.05 29.16 2.06
C LEU A 268 -7.99 29.79 1.02
N ILE A 269 -7.94 29.32 -0.23
CA ILE A 269 -8.81 29.77 -1.31
C ILE A 269 -10.29 29.46 -0.99
N GLN A 270 -10.59 28.28 -0.45
CA GLN A 270 -11.96 27.94 -0.04
C GLN A 270 -12.48 28.84 1.08
N LYS A 271 -11.67 29.15 2.10
CA LYS A 271 -12.04 30.10 3.15
C LYS A 271 -12.31 31.50 2.58
N PHE A 272 -11.45 31.98 1.69
CA PHE A 272 -11.63 33.27 1.02
C PHE A 272 -12.95 33.33 0.23
N ASN A 273 -13.24 32.31 -0.58
CA ASN A 273 -14.46 32.28 -1.40
C ASN A 273 -15.75 32.23 -0.56
N ASN A 274 -15.71 31.58 0.61
CA ASN A 274 -16.86 31.50 1.52
C ASN A 274 -17.05 32.75 2.40
N SER A 275 -16.09 33.68 2.38
CA SER A 275 -16.16 34.95 3.13
C SER A 275 -16.67 36.15 2.31
N LYS A 276 -16.99 35.92 1.03
CA LYS A 276 -17.71 36.87 0.17
C LYS A 276 -19.19 36.55 0.16
#